data_AF-A0A9W4RLA4-F1
#
_entry.id   AF-A0A9W4RLA4-F1
#
_cell.length_a   1.000
_cell.length_b   1.000
_cell.length_c   1.000
_cell.angle_alpha   90.00
_cell.angle_beta   90.00
_cell.angle_gamma   90.00
#
_symmetry.space_group_name_H-M   'P 1'
#
loop_
_entity.id
_entity.type
_entity.pdbx_description
1 polymer ?
#
loop_
_entity_poly.entity_id
_entity_poly.type
_entity_poly.pdbx_seq_one_letter_code
_entity_poly.pdbx_strand_id
1 'polypeptide(L)'
;SLDFREDSLPAPPGLSSQLSANANPSASQLYACTIADLQRRDLGHSDQSSRLSILLAILVLLVAVMVTGSDDFPLLFRLLESALEAIGGEDSLGEDELSRFIVRQVHKMRVYAAPLINEQWGITTLSTRQNITQAFECIRHCSQHQPEHFPITSLVMSLIQQSYDIYLEQARRDILSAASGSDSFPQFAESIWRVQRFKETFETFPADSPGKQVLIWATFMAASDSVLEEHKSFFREVFASFYKRSGFENLRKGMDQLERVWKRRTLSDRWISLLPQAKVFIM
;
A
#
# COMPACT_ATOMS: atom_id res chain seq x y z
N SER A 1 52.51 59.90 -42.54
CA SER A 1 51.27 60.04 -43.34
C SER A 1 50.46 58.76 -43.20
N LEU A 2 49.24 58.73 -42.70
CA LEU A 2 48.27 59.75 -42.31
C LEU A 2 47.41 59.13 -41.20
N ASP A 3 47.11 59.93 -40.18
CA ASP A 3 46.01 59.74 -39.23
C ASP A 3 44.68 59.63 -39.98
N PHE A 4 43.77 58.76 -39.51
CA PHE A 4 42.33 59.10 -39.47
C PHE A 4 41.64 58.33 -38.35
N ARG A 5 40.98 59.12 -37.50
CA ARG A 5 40.19 58.75 -36.32
C ARG A 5 38.71 58.57 -36.71
N GLU A 6 38.02 57.82 -35.86
CA GLU A 6 36.57 57.81 -35.58
C GLU A 6 35.61 57.34 -36.67
N ASP A 7 34.88 56.25 -36.40
CA ASP A 7 33.51 56.43 -35.88
C ASP A 7 32.91 55.15 -35.29
N SER A 8 32.10 55.37 -34.25
CA SER A 8 31.47 54.36 -33.41
C SER A 8 30.13 53.92 -34.00
N LEU A 9 29.88 52.61 -34.09
CA LEU A 9 28.56 52.03 -34.29
C LEU A 9 28.24 51.06 -33.14
N PRO A 10 27.03 51.10 -32.54
CA PRO A 10 26.68 50.22 -31.44
C PRO A 10 26.43 48.80 -31.96
N ALA A 11 27.06 47.81 -31.33
CA ALA A 11 26.71 46.41 -31.51
C ALA A 11 25.29 46.15 -30.98
N PRO A 12 24.44 45.40 -31.71
CA PRO A 12 23.08 45.10 -31.25
C PRO A 12 23.14 44.16 -30.04
N PRO A 13 22.27 44.35 -29.03
CA PRO A 13 22.18 43.44 -27.90
C PRO A 13 21.33 42.23 -28.30
N GLY A 14 21.84 41.03 -28.01
CA GLY A 14 21.00 39.83 -28.02
C GLY A 14 21.60 38.70 -28.82
N LEU A 15 22.42 37.89 -28.15
CA LEU A 15 22.61 36.45 -28.43
C LEU A 15 23.48 35.83 -27.33
N SER A 16 23.03 35.94 -26.07
CA SER A 16 23.63 35.23 -24.94
C SER A 16 22.57 34.65 -24.01
N SER A 17 21.49 34.09 -24.57
CA SER A 17 20.49 33.35 -23.77
C SER A 17 19.74 32.31 -24.59
N GLN A 18 20.48 31.40 -25.23
CA GLN A 18 19.98 30.16 -25.82
C GLN A 18 21.20 29.20 -25.81
N LEU A 19 21.20 27.98 -25.30
CA LEU A 19 20.19 27.09 -24.79
C LEU A 19 20.89 26.17 -23.78
N SER A 20 20.58 26.31 -22.49
CA SER A 20 20.73 25.23 -21.52
C SER A 20 19.54 24.28 -21.70
N ALA A 21 19.50 23.56 -22.82
CA ALA A 21 18.45 22.58 -23.10
C ALA A 21 19.12 21.20 -23.25
N ASN A 22 19.35 20.54 -22.12
CA ASN A 22 19.45 19.07 -21.98
C ASN A 22 19.67 18.69 -20.50
N ALA A 23 18.89 19.28 -19.59
CA ALA A 23 18.73 18.70 -18.28
C ALA A 23 17.69 17.59 -18.42
N ASN A 24 18.11 16.33 -18.39
CA ASN A 24 17.18 15.22 -18.23
C ASN A 24 16.30 15.52 -17.02
N PRO A 25 14.97 15.48 -17.14
CA PRO A 25 14.08 15.77 -16.03
C PRO A 25 14.40 14.82 -14.88
N SER A 26 14.45 15.33 -13.65
CA SER A 26 14.70 14.50 -12.49
C SER A 26 13.57 13.48 -12.32
N ALA A 27 13.84 12.35 -11.64
CA ALA A 27 12.81 11.33 -11.40
C ALA A 27 11.55 11.91 -10.72
N SER A 28 11.73 12.89 -9.82
CA SER A 28 10.64 13.60 -9.16
C SER A 28 9.82 14.48 -10.12
N GLN A 29 10.47 15.12 -11.11
CA GLN A 29 9.78 15.89 -12.14
C GLN A 29 8.97 14.97 -13.06
N LEU A 30 9.55 13.85 -13.50
CA LEU A 30 8.86 12.85 -14.31
C LEU A 30 7.64 12.27 -13.57
N TYR A 31 7.78 11.96 -12.28
CA TYR A 31 6.69 11.48 -11.44
C TYR A 31 5.54 12.49 -11.34
N ALA A 32 5.85 13.76 -11.04
CA ALA A 32 4.84 14.82 -10.95
C ALA A 32 4.14 15.06 -12.30
N CYS A 33 4.89 15.10 -13.40
CA CYS A 33 4.34 15.20 -14.75
C CYS A 33 3.42 14.03 -15.08
N THR A 34 3.85 12.80 -14.77
CA THR A 34 3.04 11.60 -15.03
C THR A 34 1.71 11.64 -14.29
N ILE A 35 1.71 12.02 -13.00
CA ILE A 35 0.47 12.17 -12.23
C ILE A 35 -0.44 13.23 -12.85
N ALA A 36 0.11 14.39 -13.19
CA ALA A 36 -0.67 15.48 -13.79
C ALA A 36 -1.27 15.09 -15.15
N ASP A 37 -0.53 14.33 -15.96
CA ASP A 37 -1.01 13.86 -17.25
C ASP A 37 -2.09 12.79 -17.08
N LEU A 38 -1.91 11.83 -16.18
CA LEU A 38 -2.91 10.80 -15.88
C LEU A 38 -4.22 11.41 -15.37
N GLN A 39 -4.16 12.45 -14.54
CA GLN A 39 -5.34 13.17 -14.06
C GLN A 39 -6.14 13.88 -15.14
N ARG A 40 -5.51 14.22 -16.28
CA ARG A 40 -6.15 14.95 -17.39
C ARG A 40 -6.66 14.05 -18.51
N ARG A 41 -6.33 12.76 -18.50
CA ARG A 41 -6.70 11.85 -19.59
C ARG A 41 -8.19 11.53 -19.56
N ASP A 42 -8.82 11.63 -20.73
CA ASP A 42 -10.18 11.17 -20.95
C ASP A 42 -10.20 9.66 -21.21
N LEU A 43 -10.56 8.91 -20.18
CA LEU A 43 -10.60 7.45 -20.19
C LEU A 43 -11.83 6.88 -20.87
N GLY A 44 -12.93 7.64 -20.91
CA GLY A 44 -14.20 7.18 -21.49
C GLY A 44 -14.08 6.89 -22.99
N HIS A 45 -13.30 7.69 -23.70
CA HIS A 45 -13.10 7.60 -25.15
C HIS A 45 -11.81 6.88 -25.59
N SER A 46 -11.01 6.37 -24.64
CA SER A 46 -9.77 5.66 -24.94
C SER A 46 -10.01 4.23 -25.45
N ASP A 47 -9.13 3.71 -26.31
CA ASP A 47 -9.14 2.29 -26.71
C ASP A 47 -8.72 1.37 -25.53
N GLN A 48 -8.96 0.05 -25.67
CA GLN A 48 -8.68 -0.92 -24.61
C GLN A 48 -7.19 -0.95 -24.21
N SER A 49 -6.26 -0.91 -25.17
CA SER A 49 -4.82 -0.94 -24.90
C SER A 49 -4.38 0.30 -24.10
N SER A 50 -4.91 1.47 -24.46
CA SER A 50 -4.69 2.73 -23.77
C SER A 50 -5.21 2.70 -22.33
N ARG A 51 -6.42 2.14 -22.12
CA ARG A 51 -7.03 1.96 -20.78
C ARG A 51 -6.19 1.05 -19.90
N LEU A 52 -5.78 -0.12 -20.40
CA LEU A 52 -4.95 -1.07 -19.66
C LEU A 52 -3.57 -0.48 -19.33
N SER A 53 -2.97 0.27 -20.25
CA SER A 53 -1.68 0.95 -20.04
C SER A 53 -1.78 2.00 -18.93
N ILE A 54 -2.88 2.75 -18.87
CA ILE A 54 -3.10 3.75 -17.82
C ILE A 54 -3.26 3.08 -16.46
N LEU A 55 -4.08 2.03 -16.37
CA LEU A 55 -4.24 1.28 -15.11
C LEU A 55 -2.91 0.66 -14.66
N LEU A 56 -2.15 0.07 -15.59
CA LEU A 56 -0.83 -0.47 -15.30
C LEU A 56 0.14 0.62 -14.81
N ALA A 57 0.14 1.79 -15.42
CA ALA A 57 0.95 2.92 -14.96
C ALA A 57 0.58 3.33 -13.53
N ILE A 58 -0.71 3.41 -13.20
CA ILE A 58 -1.18 3.72 -11.84
C ILE A 58 -0.75 2.63 -10.85
N LEU A 59 -0.89 1.35 -11.21
CA LEU A 59 -0.43 0.24 -10.36
C LEU A 59 1.09 0.30 -10.10
N VAL A 60 1.88 0.62 -11.13
CA VAL A 60 3.33 0.82 -10.99
C VAL A 60 3.65 2.01 -10.09
N LEU A 61 2.93 3.12 -10.23
CA LEU A 61 3.08 4.28 -9.33
C LEU A 61 2.71 3.93 -7.88
N LEU A 62 1.67 3.10 -7.66
CA LEU A 62 1.31 2.60 -6.33
C LEU A 62 2.42 1.74 -5.72
N VAL A 63 3.08 0.90 -6.51
CA VAL A 63 4.29 0.17 -6.08
C VAL A 63 5.44 1.14 -5.78
N ALA A 64 5.63 2.18 -6.59
CA ALA A 64 6.68 3.18 -6.36
C ALA A 64 6.48 3.95 -5.04
N VAL A 65 5.24 4.35 -4.70
CA VAL A 65 4.96 4.99 -3.40
C VAL A 65 5.04 4.03 -2.23
N MET A 66 4.78 2.74 -2.45
CA MET A 66 5.05 1.69 -1.45
C MET A 66 6.56 1.56 -1.19
N VAL A 67 7.38 1.49 -2.24
CA VAL A 67 8.84 1.39 -2.09
C VAL A 67 9.44 2.63 -1.43
N THR A 68 9.00 3.83 -1.83
CA THR A 68 9.50 5.11 -1.29
C THR A 68 8.80 5.55 0.01
N GLY A 69 7.73 4.85 0.41
CA GLY A 69 6.87 5.24 1.52
C GLY A 69 6.20 6.60 1.34
N SER A 70 6.00 7.10 0.12
CA SER A 70 5.42 8.43 -0.14
C SER A 70 4.03 8.59 0.47
N ASP A 71 3.71 9.79 0.95
CA ASP A 71 2.37 10.16 1.45
C ASP A 71 1.37 10.48 0.32
N ASP A 72 1.78 10.35 -0.94
CA ASP A 72 0.93 10.40 -2.13
C ASP A 72 0.02 9.17 -2.29
N PHE A 73 0.23 8.12 -1.50
CA PHE A 73 -0.56 6.88 -1.59
C PHE A 73 -2.09 7.12 -1.68
N PRO A 74 -2.72 7.93 -0.81
CA PRO A 74 -4.16 8.19 -0.89
C PRO A 74 -4.58 8.93 -2.17
N LEU A 75 -3.69 9.72 -2.77
CA LEU A 75 -3.95 10.40 -4.04
C LEU A 75 -3.92 9.41 -5.19
N LEU A 76 -2.86 8.61 -5.29
CA LEU A 76 -2.70 7.61 -6.35
C LEU A 76 -3.78 6.52 -6.26
N PHE A 77 -4.15 6.12 -5.05
CA PHE A 77 -5.22 5.14 -4.87
C PHE A 77 -6.56 5.69 -5.34
N ARG A 78 -6.88 6.96 -5.04
CA ARG A 78 -8.09 7.61 -5.60
C ARG A 78 -8.03 7.72 -7.12
N LEU A 79 -6.86 8.00 -7.68
CA LEU A 79 -6.67 8.03 -9.13
C LEU A 79 -6.97 6.65 -9.77
N LEU A 80 -6.56 5.56 -9.12
CA LEU A 80 -6.92 4.20 -9.56
C LEU A 80 -8.43 3.97 -9.57
N GLU A 81 -9.10 4.31 -8.47
CA GLU A 81 -10.57 4.15 -8.36
C GLU A 81 -11.32 4.99 -9.39
N SER A 82 -10.95 6.26 -9.56
CA SER A 82 -11.56 7.14 -10.57
C SER A 82 -11.29 6.66 -12.00
N ALA A 83 -10.10 6.10 -12.25
CA ALA A 83 -9.78 5.55 -13.57
C ALA A 83 -10.64 4.33 -13.90
N LEU A 84 -10.84 3.43 -12.94
CA LEU A 84 -11.73 2.27 -13.10
C LEU A 84 -13.19 2.68 -13.32
N GLU A 85 -13.67 3.66 -12.57
CA GLU A 85 -15.03 4.20 -12.74
C GLU A 85 -15.22 4.81 -14.14
N ALA A 86 -14.26 5.61 -14.61
CA ALA A 86 -14.31 6.25 -15.93
C ALA A 86 -14.27 5.26 -17.10
N ILE A 87 -13.70 4.06 -16.90
CA ILE A 87 -13.66 2.98 -17.90
C ILE A 87 -14.99 2.18 -17.93
N GLY A 88 -15.87 2.37 -16.93
CA GLY A 88 -17.10 1.59 -16.79
C GLY A 88 -16.96 0.36 -15.89
N GLY A 89 -15.97 0.36 -14.98
CA GLY A 89 -15.74 -0.71 -14.02
C GLY A 89 -14.83 -1.84 -14.52
N GLU A 90 -14.57 -2.80 -13.64
CA GLU A 90 -13.65 -3.92 -13.89
C GLU A 90 -14.15 -4.86 -15.01
N ASP A 91 -15.46 -5.06 -15.08
CA ASP A 91 -16.10 -5.92 -16.10
C ASP A 91 -15.88 -5.37 -17.53
N SER A 92 -15.56 -4.08 -17.65
CA SER A 92 -15.33 -3.40 -18.94
C SER A 92 -13.89 -3.52 -19.45
N LEU A 93 -12.99 -4.20 -18.73
CA LEU A 93 -11.57 -4.32 -19.09
C LEU A 93 -11.29 -5.42 -20.12
N GLY A 94 -12.16 -6.42 -20.21
CA GLY A 94 -12.02 -7.58 -21.09
C GLY A 94 -11.50 -8.83 -20.38
N GLU A 95 -11.39 -9.93 -21.13
CA GLU A 95 -11.10 -11.27 -20.58
C GLU A 95 -9.67 -11.75 -20.85
N ASP A 96 -8.82 -10.94 -21.49
CA ASP A 96 -7.43 -11.31 -21.76
C ASP A 96 -6.58 -11.39 -20.47
N GLU A 97 -5.40 -11.98 -20.58
CA GLU A 97 -4.56 -12.24 -19.40
C GLU A 97 -4.05 -10.97 -18.70
N LEU A 98 -3.81 -9.89 -19.46
CA LEU A 98 -3.39 -8.61 -18.89
C LEU A 98 -4.55 -7.96 -18.14
N SER A 99 -5.76 -7.98 -18.71
CA SER A 99 -6.98 -7.51 -18.05
C SER A 99 -7.24 -8.27 -16.75
N ARG A 100 -7.18 -9.61 -16.79
CA ARG A 100 -7.31 -10.45 -15.58
C ARG A 100 -6.20 -10.17 -14.56
N PHE A 101 -4.97 -9.91 -15.01
CA PHE A 101 -3.87 -9.55 -14.11
C PHE A 101 -4.15 -8.22 -13.40
N ILE A 102 -4.57 -7.18 -14.13
CA ILE A 102 -4.90 -5.87 -13.58
C ILE A 102 -6.02 -5.99 -12.55
N VAL A 103 -7.11 -6.69 -12.87
CA VAL A 103 -8.23 -6.92 -11.95
C VAL A 103 -7.76 -7.57 -10.65
N ARG A 104 -6.96 -8.65 -10.75
CA ARG A 104 -6.38 -9.32 -9.57
C ARG A 104 -5.50 -8.39 -8.72
N GLN A 105 -4.72 -7.50 -9.34
CA GLN A 105 -3.93 -6.51 -8.60
C GLN A 105 -4.81 -5.45 -7.93
N VAL A 106 -5.84 -4.95 -8.62
CA VAL A 106 -6.81 -3.97 -8.09
C VAL A 106 -7.51 -4.53 -6.85
N HIS A 107 -8.03 -5.77 -6.92
CA HIS A 107 -8.69 -6.41 -5.77
C HIS A 107 -7.76 -6.52 -4.56
N LYS A 108 -6.52 -6.96 -4.79
CA LYS A 108 -5.52 -7.06 -3.73
C LYS A 108 -5.21 -5.69 -3.12
N MET A 109 -5.02 -4.66 -3.95
CA MET A 109 -4.73 -3.30 -3.48
C MET A 109 -5.90 -2.70 -2.70
N ARG A 110 -7.15 -2.86 -3.16
CA ARG A 110 -8.35 -2.38 -2.45
C ARG A 110 -8.44 -2.93 -1.03
N VAL A 111 -8.27 -4.24 -0.87
CA VAL A 111 -8.36 -4.89 0.45
C VAL A 111 -7.27 -4.39 1.40
N TYR A 112 -6.04 -4.22 0.93
CA TYR A 112 -4.93 -3.80 1.79
C TYR A 112 -4.94 -2.29 2.06
N ALA A 113 -5.37 -1.51 1.08
CA ALA A 113 -5.51 -0.06 1.19
C ALA A 113 -6.65 0.34 2.12
N ALA A 114 -7.73 -0.44 2.20
CA ALA A 114 -8.95 -0.02 2.87
C ALA A 114 -8.76 0.45 4.32
N PRO A 115 -8.15 -0.33 5.22
CA PRO A 115 -7.81 0.12 6.57
C PRO A 115 -6.86 1.31 6.65
N LEU A 116 -6.02 1.51 5.63
CA LEU A 116 -5.00 2.55 5.57
C LEU A 116 -5.52 3.87 4.97
N ILE A 117 -6.71 3.86 4.36
CA ILE A 117 -7.35 5.04 3.78
C ILE A 117 -8.46 5.53 4.70
N ASN A 118 -9.31 4.63 5.19
CA ASN A 118 -10.47 5.00 5.98
C ASN A 118 -10.95 3.82 6.83
N GLU A 119 -11.19 4.05 8.12
CA GLU A 119 -11.60 3.00 9.07
C GLU A 119 -12.90 2.30 8.64
N GLN A 120 -13.93 3.06 8.30
CA GLN A 120 -15.23 2.53 7.87
C GLN A 120 -15.12 1.73 6.59
N TRP A 121 -14.34 2.23 5.62
CA TRP A 121 -14.07 1.50 4.39
C TRP A 121 -13.29 0.20 4.66
N GLY A 122 -12.33 0.23 5.60
CA GLY A 122 -11.64 -0.96 6.10
C GLY A 122 -12.62 -1.99 6.67
N ILE A 123 -13.56 -1.58 7.54
CA ILE A 123 -14.56 -2.47 8.13
C ILE A 123 -15.45 -3.10 7.06
N THR A 124 -16.03 -2.28 6.17
CA THR A 124 -16.92 -2.76 5.11
C THR A 124 -16.17 -3.68 4.13
N THR A 125 -14.95 -3.33 3.75
CA THR A 125 -14.15 -4.10 2.79
C THR A 125 -13.74 -5.45 3.37
N LEU A 126 -13.21 -5.46 4.60
CA LEU A 126 -12.71 -6.69 5.24
C LEU A 126 -13.83 -7.59 5.76
N SER A 127 -15.03 -7.06 6.06
CA SER A 127 -16.17 -7.90 6.43
C SER A 127 -16.87 -8.56 5.23
N THR A 128 -16.58 -8.10 4.01
CA THR A 128 -17.19 -8.63 2.79
C THR A 128 -16.42 -9.84 2.28
N ARG A 129 -17.04 -11.03 2.37
CA ARG A 129 -16.42 -12.30 1.95
C ARG A 129 -15.95 -12.31 0.49
N GLN A 130 -16.67 -11.63 -0.40
CA GLN A 130 -16.31 -11.57 -1.81
C GLN A 130 -14.97 -10.83 -2.02
N ASN A 131 -14.78 -9.69 -1.36
CA ASN A 131 -13.53 -8.93 -1.41
C ASN A 131 -12.35 -9.76 -0.91
N ILE A 132 -12.52 -10.50 0.19
CA ILE A 132 -11.48 -11.41 0.71
C ILE A 132 -11.14 -12.49 -0.32
N THR A 133 -12.16 -13.09 -0.92
CA THR A 133 -11.99 -14.16 -1.93
C THR A 133 -11.22 -13.65 -3.14
N GLN A 134 -11.57 -12.45 -3.60
CA GLN A 134 -10.93 -11.75 -4.71
C GLN A 134 -9.46 -11.36 -4.40
N ALA A 135 -9.17 -10.84 -3.21
CA ALA A 135 -7.79 -10.53 -2.81
C ALA A 135 -6.87 -11.76 -2.79
N PHE A 136 -7.42 -12.96 -2.57
CA PHE A 136 -6.66 -14.21 -2.65
C PHE A 136 -6.51 -14.78 -4.07
N GLU A 137 -7.11 -14.18 -5.10
CA GLU A 137 -7.03 -14.71 -6.47
C GLU A 137 -5.60 -14.76 -7.01
N CYS A 138 -4.77 -13.74 -6.76
CA CYS A 138 -3.35 -13.78 -7.11
C CYS A 138 -2.65 -15.00 -6.51
N ILE A 139 -2.88 -15.24 -5.21
CA ILE A 139 -2.22 -16.30 -4.44
C ILE A 139 -2.69 -17.67 -4.92
N ARG A 140 -4.00 -17.83 -5.16
CA ARG A 140 -4.58 -19.07 -5.70
C ARG A 140 -4.11 -19.35 -7.13
N HIS A 141 -4.05 -18.33 -7.98
CA HIS A 141 -3.55 -18.45 -9.33
C HIS A 141 -2.09 -18.92 -9.36
N CYS A 142 -1.21 -18.32 -8.55
CA CYS A 142 0.18 -18.78 -8.42
C CYS A 142 0.26 -20.24 -7.95
N SER A 143 -0.54 -20.61 -6.94
CA SER A 143 -0.55 -21.98 -6.42
C SER A 143 -1.04 -23.03 -7.42
N GLN A 144 -1.92 -22.67 -8.35
CA GLN A 144 -2.36 -23.58 -9.42
C GLN A 144 -1.24 -23.88 -10.41
N HIS A 145 -0.32 -22.94 -10.61
CA HIS A 145 0.79 -23.06 -11.55
C HIS A 145 2.06 -23.66 -10.91
N GLN A 146 2.15 -23.65 -9.58
CA GLN A 146 3.27 -24.18 -8.78
C GLN A 146 2.74 -24.98 -7.57
N PRO A 147 2.21 -26.20 -7.76
CA PRO A 147 1.60 -27.01 -6.70
C PRO A 147 2.56 -27.35 -5.56
N GLU A 148 3.86 -27.41 -5.83
CA GLU A 148 4.94 -27.62 -4.86
C GLU A 148 4.96 -26.55 -3.75
N HIS A 149 4.38 -25.39 -3.99
CA HIS A 149 4.31 -24.29 -3.03
C HIS A 149 2.99 -24.25 -2.25
N PHE A 150 2.06 -25.19 -2.48
CA PHE A 150 0.76 -25.23 -1.82
C PHE A 150 0.79 -25.11 -0.29
N PRO A 151 1.69 -25.80 0.46
CA PRO A 151 1.76 -25.65 1.91
C PRO A 151 2.07 -24.21 2.34
N ILE A 152 2.97 -23.53 1.62
CA ILE A 152 3.34 -22.14 1.88
C ILE A 152 2.17 -21.21 1.54
N THR A 153 1.51 -21.43 0.41
CA THR A 153 0.32 -20.69 -0.01
C THR A 153 -0.80 -20.77 1.04
N SER A 154 -1.07 -21.97 1.56
CA SER A 154 -2.08 -22.18 2.62
C SER A 154 -1.73 -21.39 3.89
N LEU A 155 -0.46 -21.40 4.28
CA LEU A 155 0.03 -20.66 5.44
C LEU A 155 -0.10 -19.15 5.26
N VAL A 156 0.25 -18.63 4.07
CA VAL A 156 0.06 -17.22 3.71
C VAL A 156 -1.41 -16.81 3.80
N MET A 157 -2.32 -17.60 3.22
CA MET A 157 -3.75 -17.33 3.28
C MET A 157 -4.27 -17.34 4.72
N SER A 158 -3.79 -18.27 5.56
CA SER A 158 -4.17 -18.35 6.97
C SER A 158 -3.75 -17.10 7.76
N LEU A 159 -2.51 -16.63 7.59
CA LEU A 159 -2.05 -15.40 8.26
C LEU A 159 -2.80 -14.17 7.80
N ILE A 160 -3.07 -14.04 6.50
CA ILE A 160 -3.85 -12.93 5.97
C ILE A 160 -5.28 -12.96 6.55
N GLN A 161 -5.90 -14.14 6.66
CA GLN A 161 -7.20 -14.28 7.30
C GLN A 161 -7.14 -13.87 8.78
N GLN A 162 -6.14 -14.33 9.52
CA GLN A 162 -5.95 -13.95 10.93
C GLN A 162 -5.80 -12.43 11.09
N SER A 163 -5.11 -11.75 10.18
CA SER A 163 -5.03 -10.28 10.21
C SER A 163 -6.36 -9.58 9.92
N TYR A 164 -7.22 -10.13 9.07
CA TYR A 164 -8.59 -9.61 8.89
C TYR A 164 -9.39 -9.76 10.18
N ASP A 165 -9.33 -10.94 10.80
CA ASP A 165 -10.04 -11.21 12.05
C ASP A 165 -9.57 -10.28 13.17
N ILE A 166 -8.26 -10.04 13.29
CA ILE A 166 -7.68 -9.07 14.25
C ILE A 166 -8.25 -7.66 14.05
N TYR A 167 -8.30 -7.18 12.80
CA TYR A 167 -8.85 -5.85 12.50
C TYR A 167 -10.35 -5.75 12.81
N LEU A 168 -11.13 -6.75 12.38
CA LEU A 168 -12.58 -6.75 12.55
C LEU A 168 -13.01 -6.93 14.01
N GLU A 169 -12.30 -7.74 14.78
CA GLU A 169 -12.56 -7.87 16.22
C GLU A 169 -12.25 -6.57 16.95
N GLN A 170 -11.20 -5.84 16.56
CA GLN A 170 -10.97 -4.50 17.12
C GLN A 170 -12.12 -3.54 16.79
N ALA A 171 -12.64 -3.56 15.57
CA ALA A 171 -13.76 -2.71 15.18
C ALA A 171 -15.07 -3.09 15.92
N ARG A 172 -15.28 -4.37 16.23
CA ARG A 172 -16.46 -4.84 16.99
C ARG A 172 -16.44 -4.41 18.46
N ARG A 173 -15.26 -4.25 19.05
CA ARG A 173 -15.11 -3.83 20.47
C ARG A 173 -15.84 -2.53 20.76
N ASP A 174 -15.90 -1.63 19.79
CA ASP A 174 -16.58 -0.34 19.92
C ASP A 174 -18.10 -0.45 20.10
N ILE A 175 -18.73 -1.45 19.47
CA ILE A 175 -20.18 -1.66 19.57
C ILE A 175 -20.55 -2.13 20.98
N LEU A 176 -19.68 -2.93 21.60
CA LEU A 176 -19.94 -3.59 22.88
C LEU A 176 -19.46 -2.76 24.08
N SER A 177 -18.33 -2.05 23.99
CA SER A 177 -17.84 -1.21 25.10
C SER A 177 -18.66 0.07 25.29
N ALA A 178 -19.30 0.59 24.22
CA ALA A 178 -20.26 1.68 24.33
C ALA A 178 -21.58 1.24 24.98
N ALA A 179 -21.92 -0.04 24.88
CA ALA A 179 -23.18 -0.61 25.40
C ALA A 179 -23.04 -1.20 26.81
N SER A 180 -21.83 -1.55 27.24
CA SER A 180 -21.56 -2.21 28.51
C SER A 180 -20.29 -1.60 29.10
N GLY A 181 -20.41 -0.88 30.21
CA GLY A 181 -19.28 -0.31 30.97
C GLY A 181 -18.40 -1.38 31.62
N SER A 182 -17.97 -2.37 30.85
CA SER A 182 -17.33 -3.62 31.24
C SER A 182 -15.82 -3.47 31.38
N ASP A 183 -15.26 -4.20 32.35
CA ASP A 183 -13.86 -4.22 32.72
C ASP A 183 -12.90 -4.48 31.54
N SER A 184 -11.73 -3.85 31.63
CA SER A 184 -10.68 -3.83 30.60
C SER A 184 -9.86 -5.12 30.49
N PHE A 185 -9.90 -5.98 31.51
CA PHE A 185 -9.03 -7.14 31.63
C PHE A 185 -9.33 -8.28 30.62
N PRO A 186 -10.60 -8.67 30.37
CA PRO A 186 -10.93 -9.70 29.37
C PRO A 186 -10.53 -9.28 27.95
N GLN A 187 -10.55 -7.98 27.66
CA GLN A 187 -10.33 -7.43 26.32
C GLN A 187 -8.86 -7.52 25.90
N PHE A 188 -7.92 -7.28 26.82
CA PHE A 188 -6.50 -7.47 26.54
C PHE A 188 -6.14 -8.95 26.36
N ALA A 189 -6.76 -9.85 27.12
CA ALA A 189 -6.51 -11.29 27.01
C ALA A 189 -6.84 -11.82 25.60
N GLU A 190 -7.93 -11.36 25.00
CA GLU A 190 -8.29 -11.73 23.62
C GLU A 190 -7.30 -11.19 22.57
N SER A 191 -6.84 -9.94 22.72
CA SER A 191 -5.82 -9.37 21.83
C SER A 191 -4.53 -10.18 21.91
N ILE A 192 -4.10 -10.48 23.14
CA ILE A 192 -2.92 -11.30 23.41
C ILE A 192 -3.05 -12.65 22.73
N TRP A 193 -4.21 -13.31 22.86
CA TRP A 193 -4.43 -14.62 22.25
C TRP A 193 -4.39 -14.57 20.72
N ARG A 194 -5.05 -13.60 20.07
CA ARG A 194 -5.03 -13.49 18.60
C ARG A 194 -3.63 -13.20 18.06
N VAL A 195 -2.91 -12.29 18.72
CA VAL A 195 -1.53 -11.95 18.35
C VAL A 195 -0.59 -13.14 18.57
N GLN A 196 -0.75 -13.87 19.68
CA GLN A 196 0.02 -15.07 19.97
C GLN A 196 -0.22 -16.15 18.90
N ARG A 197 -1.48 -16.40 18.53
CA ARG A 197 -1.83 -17.34 17.47
C ARG A 197 -1.21 -16.94 16.11
N PHE A 198 -1.23 -15.65 15.78
CA PHE A 198 -0.58 -15.15 14.57
C PHE A 198 0.93 -15.41 14.61
N LYS A 199 1.58 -15.09 15.72
CA LYS A 199 3.01 -15.31 15.93
C LYS A 199 3.38 -16.79 15.77
N GLU A 200 2.67 -17.69 16.44
CA GLU A 200 2.90 -19.13 16.36
C GLU A 200 2.74 -19.64 14.93
N THR A 201 1.68 -19.20 14.23
CA THR A 201 1.47 -19.54 12.81
C THR A 201 2.62 -19.01 11.95
N PHE A 202 3.07 -17.77 12.17
CA PHE A 202 4.16 -17.15 11.44
C PHE A 202 5.49 -17.88 11.65
N GLU A 203 5.76 -18.34 12.87
CA GLU A 203 6.99 -19.08 13.23
C GLU A 203 7.05 -20.47 12.57
N THR A 204 5.92 -21.02 12.08
CA THR A 204 5.93 -22.26 11.29
C THR A 204 6.48 -22.09 9.87
N PHE A 205 6.71 -20.86 9.39
CA PHE A 205 7.30 -20.64 8.08
C PHE A 205 8.73 -21.23 8.00
N PRO A 206 9.04 -22.02 6.95
CA PRO A 206 10.40 -22.47 6.71
C PRO A 206 11.37 -21.27 6.64
N ALA A 207 12.57 -21.41 7.21
CA ALA A 207 13.55 -20.33 7.34
C ALA A 207 13.80 -19.62 5.99
N ASP A 208 13.96 -20.41 4.92
CA ASP A 208 14.31 -19.94 3.58
C ASP A 208 13.13 -19.89 2.59
N SER A 209 11.88 -19.98 3.07
CA SER A 209 10.74 -19.99 2.16
C SER A 209 10.62 -18.66 1.41
N PRO A 210 10.46 -18.67 0.07
CA PRO A 210 9.98 -17.50 -0.63
C PRO A 210 8.57 -17.15 -0.15
N GLY A 211 8.18 -15.88 -0.24
CA GLY A 211 6.81 -15.44 0.05
C GLY A 211 6.59 -14.78 1.41
N LYS A 212 7.54 -14.82 2.36
CA LYS A 212 7.40 -14.09 3.64
C LYS A 212 7.12 -12.59 3.46
N GLN A 213 7.65 -11.97 2.41
CA GLN A 213 7.40 -10.55 2.12
C GLN A 213 5.95 -10.24 1.75
N VAL A 214 5.17 -11.23 1.29
CA VAL A 214 3.73 -11.04 1.02
C VAL A 214 2.95 -10.76 2.32
N LEU A 215 3.55 -11.08 3.47
CA LEU A 215 2.93 -10.93 4.79
C LEU A 215 3.21 -9.60 5.45
N ILE A 216 3.85 -8.63 4.79
CA ILE A 216 4.15 -7.32 5.38
C ILE A 216 2.87 -6.68 5.92
N TRP A 217 1.81 -6.62 5.10
CA TRP A 217 0.51 -6.11 5.53
C TRP A 217 -0.11 -6.90 6.70
N ALA A 218 -0.13 -8.24 6.61
CA ALA A 218 -0.72 -9.09 7.64
C ALA A 218 0.02 -8.95 8.99
N THR A 219 1.35 -8.89 8.92
CA THR A 219 2.25 -8.68 10.07
C THR A 219 2.01 -7.31 10.68
N PHE A 220 1.84 -6.26 9.86
CA PHE A 220 1.51 -4.92 10.33
C PHE A 220 0.19 -4.90 11.13
N MET A 221 -0.85 -5.56 10.62
CA MET A 221 -2.15 -5.63 11.31
C MET A 221 -2.05 -6.37 12.63
N ALA A 222 -1.38 -7.53 12.67
CA ALA A 222 -1.17 -8.28 13.91
C ALA A 222 -0.30 -7.51 14.92
N ALA A 223 0.76 -6.87 14.45
CA ALA A 223 1.62 -6.03 15.28
C ALA A 223 0.84 -4.86 15.90
N SER A 224 -0.10 -4.28 15.16
CA SER A 224 -0.92 -3.17 15.65
C SER A 224 -1.79 -3.57 16.86
N ASP A 225 -2.24 -4.83 16.94
CA ASP A 225 -3.01 -5.35 18.09
C ASP A 225 -2.12 -5.89 19.23
N SER A 226 -0.80 -5.68 19.18
CA SER A 226 0.14 -6.15 20.23
C SER A 226 0.05 -5.35 21.54
N VAL A 227 -0.12 -6.05 22.66
CA VAL A 227 -0.18 -5.48 24.01
C VAL A 227 1.13 -5.71 24.77
N LEU A 228 1.59 -6.96 24.77
CA LEU A 228 2.79 -7.40 25.49
C LEU A 228 4.06 -6.90 24.82
N GLU A 229 5.07 -6.55 25.62
CA GLU A 229 6.37 -6.12 25.08
C GLU A 229 7.09 -7.24 24.33
N GLU A 230 6.85 -8.49 24.70
CA GLU A 230 7.36 -9.68 24.00
C GLU A 230 6.85 -9.74 22.55
N HIS A 231 5.54 -9.51 22.36
CA HIS A 231 4.94 -9.44 21.02
C HIS A 231 5.49 -8.27 20.21
N LYS A 232 5.60 -7.09 20.82
CA LYS A 232 6.16 -5.89 20.16
C LYS A 232 7.61 -6.12 19.73
N SER A 233 8.42 -6.73 20.60
CA SER A 233 9.82 -7.06 20.32
C SER A 233 9.94 -8.05 19.16
N PHE A 234 9.12 -9.11 19.15
CA PHE A 234 9.04 -10.04 18.01
C PHE A 234 8.72 -9.31 16.70
N PHE A 235 7.71 -8.45 16.67
CA PHE A 235 7.36 -7.74 15.43
C PHE A 235 8.41 -6.71 15.00
N ARG A 236 9.14 -6.07 15.92
CA ARG A 236 10.29 -5.23 15.58
C ARG A 236 11.35 -6.02 14.83
N GLU A 237 11.68 -7.22 15.30
CA GLU A 237 12.66 -8.10 14.66
C GLU A 237 12.18 -8.56 13.27
N VAL A 238 10.90 -8.93 13.14
CA VAL A 238 10.30 -9.31 11.86
C VAL A 238 10.35 -8.15 10.85
N PHE A 239 9.96 -6.94 11.26
CA PHE A 239 10.03 -5.75 10.39
C PHE A 239 11.46 -5.38 10.01
N ALA A 240 12.41 -5.49 10.94
CA ALA A 240 13.83 -5.29 10.64
C ALA A 240 14.34 -6.30 9.61
N SER A 241 13.89 -7.55 9.69
CA SER A 241 14.20 -8.59 8.69
C SER A 241 13.60 -8.27 7.30
N PHE A 242 12.34 -7.83 7.25
CA PHE A 242 11.74 -7.36 6.00
C PHE A 242 12.52 -6.19 5.39
N TYR A 243 12.89 -5.20 6.20
CA TYR A 243 13.61 -4.02 5.75
C TYR A 243 15.01 -4.37 5.26
N LYS A 244 15.74 -5.22 5.98
CA LYS A 244 17.06 -5.71 5.57
C LYS A 244 17.03 -6.38 4.20
N ARG A 245 15.92 -7.04 3.85
CA ARG A 245 15.78 -7.76 2.58
C ARG A 245 15.31 -6.88 1.41
N SER A 246 14.42 -5.92 1.63
CA SER A 246 13.84 -5.09 0.55
C SER A 246 14.40 -3.67 0.47
N GLY A 247 14.80 -3.08 1.60
CA GLY A 247 15.15 -1.67 1.72
C GLY A 247 13.96 -0.72 1.54
N PHE A 248 12.72 -1.22 1.56
CA PHE A 248 11.55 -0.39 1.29
C PHE A 248 11.23 0.55 2.46
N GLU A 249 11.00 1.81 2.14
CA GLU A 249 10.80 2.88 3.11
C GLU A 249 9.42 2.80 3.79
N ASN A 250 8.43 2.16 3.16
CA ASN A 250 7.14 1.88 3.82
C ASN A 250 7.29 1.01 5.08
N LEU A 251 8.31 0.14 5.16
CA LEU A 251 8.56 -0.68 6.34
C LEU A 251 9.04 0.17 7.51
N ARG A 252 9.95 1.12 7.25
CA ARG A 252 10.43 2.05 8.26
C ARG A 252 9.30 2.94 8.77
N LYS A 253 8.51 3.51 7.85
CA LYS A 253 7.34 4.33 8.22
C LYS A 253 6.23 3.50 8.89
N GLY A 254 6.05 2.25 8.49
CA GLY A 254 5.13 1.31 9.14
C GLY A 254 5.56 1.02 10.58
N MET A 255 6.86 0.82 10.82
CA MET A 255 7.40 0.66 12.18
C MET A 255 7.22 1.93 13.01
N ASP A 256 7.50 3.12 12.46
CA ASP A 256 7.21 4.40 13.15
C ASP A 256 5.73 4.50 13.56
N GLN A 257 4.83 4.01 12.70
CA GLN A 257 3.41 3.99 12.98
C GLN A 257 3.02 2.96 14.05
N LEU A 258 3.62 1.76 14.04
CA LEU A 258 3.42 0.76 15.10
C LEU A 258 3.85 1.31 16.46
N GLU A 259 5.01 1.99 16.53
CA GLU A 259 5.47 2.62 17.78
C GLU A 259 4.49 3.69 18.28
N ARG A 260 3.87 4.46 17.37
CA ARG A 260 2.82 5.42 17.74
C ARG A 260 1.57 4.72 18.25
N VAL A 261 1.14 3.65 17.59
CA VAL A 261 0.00 2.82 18.01
C VAL A 261 0.26 2.26 19.41
N TRP A 262 1.42 1.67 19.66
CA TRP A 262 1.76 1.06 20.94
C TRP A 262 1.88 2.08 22.08
N LYS A 263 2.40 3.29 21.79
CA LYS A 263 2.49 4.39 22.78
C LYS A 263 1.13 4.98 23.13
N ARG A 264 0.23 5.09 22.14
CA ARG A 264 -1.11 5.65 22.31
C ARG A 264 -2.14 4.63 22.75
N ARG A 265 -1.75 3.37 22.99
CA ARG A 265 -2.70 2.34 23.39
C ARG A 265 -3.15 2.55 24.83
N THR A 266 -4.13 3.44 25.01
CA THR A 266 -4.91 3.59 26.23
C THR A 266 -6.19 2.75 26.12
N LEU A 267 -6.90 2.59 27.23
CA LEU A 267 -8.15 1.79 27.31
C LEU A 267 -9.25 2.23 26.35
N SER A 268 -9.19 3.47 25.83
CA SER A 268 -10.21 4.05 24.96
C SER A 268 -9.73 4.29 23.51
N ASP A 269 -8.44 4.09 23.23
CA ASP A 269 -7.86 4.47 21.94
C ASP A 269 -7.87 3.32 20.95
N ARG A 270 -8.56 3.54 19.83
CA ARG A 270 -8.75 2.55 18.77
C ARG A 270 -7.58 2.62 17.81
N TRP A 271 -6.71 1.60 17.83
CA TRP A 271 -5.55 1.59 16.93
C TRP A 271 -5.95 1.64 15.45
N ILE A 272 -7.11 1.07 15.08
CA ILE A 272 -7.65 1.13 13.71
C ILE A 272 -7.92 2.57 13.23
N SER A 273 -8.25 3.49 14.14
CA SER A 273 -8.46 4.92 13.81
C SER A 273 -7.16 5.68 13.57
N LEU A 274 -6.03 5.11 14.01
CA LEU A 274 -4.71 5.70 13.81
C LEU A 274 -4.11 5.33 12.46
N LEU A 275 -4.51 4.21 11.86
CA LEU A 275 -3.91 3.71 10.62
C LEU A 275 -4.00 4.71 9.45
N PRO A 276 -5.15 5.36 9.17
CA PRO A 276 -5.24 6.30 8.06
C PRO A 276 -4.33 7.53 8.18
N GLN A 277 -3.91 7.87 9.41
CA GLN A 277 -3.06 9.03 9.67
C GLN A 277 -1.64 8.85 9.16
N ALA A 278 -1.20 7.60 8.94
CA ALA A 278 0.13 7.31 8.42
C ALA A 278 0.28 7.71 6.95
N LYS A 279 -0.80 7.67 6.16
CA LYS A 279 -0.81 7.90 4.70
C LYS A 279 0.24 7.08 3.92
N VAL A 280 0.64 5.93 4.46
CA VAL A 280 1.67 5.07 3.87
C VAL A 280 1.05 3.76 3.45
N PHE A 281 1.38 3.30 2.24
CA PHE A 281 0.93 2.00 1.77
C PHE A 281 1.84 0.88 2.28
N ILE A 282 1.34 0.11 3.25
CA ILE A 282 2.08 -0.99 3.88
C ILE A 282 1.58 -2.29 3.23
N MET A 283 2.31 -2.82 2.25
CA MET A 283 1.99 -4.07 1.53
C MET A 283 3.26 -4.86 1.27
#